data_AF-A0A528TKQ6-F1
#
_entry.id   AF-A0A528TKQ6-F1
#
_cell.length_a   1.000
_cell.length_b   1.000
_cell.length_c   1.000
_cell.angle_alpha   90.00
_cell.angle_beta   90.00
_cell.angle_gamma   90.00
#
_symmetry.space_group_name_H-M   'P 1'
#
loop_
_entity.id
_entity.type
_entity.pdbx_description
1 polymer ?
#
loop_
_entity_poly.entity_id
_entity_poly.type
_entity_poly.pdbx_seq_one_letter_code
_entity_poly.pdbx_strand_id
1 'polypeptide(L)'
;AMLPAVPAGWTVAVGDREGNYVARSKLHGQVTGKPGLPEYLAKVVGRSGTFRSRNFEGTTLLAGYYRSPYSDWFYTANVPLSDVQAPLWWSLAQIGATGLTALLISLTLGYVVGKTFTKATVDLAARADALGKGSEVKPMS
;
A
#
# COMPACT_ATOMS: atom_id res chain seq x y z
N ALA A 1 -10.06 0.41 30.37
CA ALA A 1 -9.72 1.72 29.77
C ALA A 1 -10.70 1.98 28.64
N MET A 2 -11.33 3.16 28.56
CA MET A 2 -12.15 3.52 27.41
C MET A 2 -11.24 3.65 26.19
N LEU A 3 -11.56 2.96 25.09
CA LEU A 3 -10.86 3.13 23.82
C LEU A 3 -10.97 4.61 23.41
N PRO A 4 -9.91 5.21 22.85
CA PRO A 4 -10.03 6.54 22.27
C PRO A 4 -11.15 6.52 21.23
N ALA A 5 -12.11 7.43 21.35
CA ALA A 5 -13.30 7.48 20.48
C ALA A 5 -12.95 7.66 18.99
N VAL A 6 -11.70 8.00 18.68
CA VAL A 6 -11.19 8.27 17.33
C VAL A 6 -9.79 7.67 17.19
N PRO A 7 -9.53 6.84 16.15
CA PRO A 7 -8.18 6.36 15.85
C PRO A 7 -7.18 7.51 15.61
N ALA A 8 -5.91 7.27 15.90
CA ALA A 8 -4.86 8.26 15.66
C ALA A 8 -4.84 8.69 14.18
N GLY A 9 -4.73 10.00 13.93
CA GLY A 9 -4.76 10.59 12.58
C GLY A 9 -6.16 10.89 12.03
N TRP A 10 -7.21 10.25 12.55
CA TRP A 10 -8.58 10.44 12.06
C TRP A 10 -9.21 11.72 12.61
N THR A 11 -10.07 12.35 11.81
CA THR A 11 -10.84 13.52 12.20
C THR A 11 -12.32 13.26 12.01
N VAL A 12 -13.07 13.26 13.10
CA VAL A 12 -14.53 13.10 13.07
C VAL A 12 -15.21 14.44 13.29
N ALA A 13 -16.34 14.66 12.62
CA ALA A 13 -17.16 15.84 12.81
C ALA A 13 -18.64 15.50 12.76
N VAL A 14 -19.43 16.24 13.54
CA VAL A 14 -20.89 16.24 13.52
C VAL A 14 -21.33 17.62 13.05
N GLY A 15 -22.21 17.65 12.06
CA GLY A 15 -22.84 18.88 11.59
C GLY A 15 -24.35 18.79 11.58
N ASP A 16 -24.98 19.95 11.64
CA ASP A 16 -26.43 20.10 11.65
C ASP A 16 -27.04 19.89 10.25
N ARG A 17 -28.36 20.10 10.14
CA ARG A 17 -29.09 19.97 8.87
C ARG A 17 -28.75 21.05 7.84
N GLU A 18 -28.18 22.18 8.27
CA GLU A 18 -27.86 23.35 7.44
C GLU A 18 -26.42 23.32 6.93
N GLY A 19 -25.60 22.37 7.40
CA GLY A 19 -24.19 22.26 7.00
C GLY A 19 -23.21 22.88 8.00
N ASN A 20 -23.68 23.37 9.16
CA ASN A 20 -22.80 23.94 10.18
C ASN A 20 -22.22 22.85 11.07
N TYR A 21 -20.94 22.97 11.42
CA TYR A 21 -20.31 22.04 12.35
C TYR A 21 -20.80 22.29 13.78
N VAL A 22 -21.38 21.26 14.39
CA VAL A 22 -21.74 21.25 15.81
C VAL A 22 -20.51 20.88 16.64
N ALA A 23 -19.83 19.80 16.26
CA ALA A 23 -18.64 19.33 16.96
C ALA A 23 -17.62 18.75 15.98
N ARG A 24 -16.33 18.88 16.28
CA ARG A 24 -15.25 18.29 15.48
C ARG A 24 -14.10 17.89 16.40
N SER A 25 -13.53 16.70 16.21
CA SER A 25 -12.47 16.19 17.08
C SER A 25 -11.18 17.02 17.01
N LYS A 26 -10.96 17.73 15.89
CA LYS A 26 -9.86 18.68 15.71
C LYS A 26 -10.39 20.09 15.44
N LEU A 27 -9.70 21.09 15.99
CA LEU A 27 -10.03 22.51 15.83
C LEU A 27 -11.45 22.86 16.29
N HIS A 28 -12.01 22.14 17.28
CA HIS A 28 -13.38 22.30 17.77
C HIS A 28 -13.76 23.76 17.99
N GLY A 29 -12.98 24.49 18.80
CA GLY A 29 -13.26 25.89 19.12
C GLY A 29 -13.14 26.87 17.95
N GLN A 30 -12.50 26.47 16.84
CA GLN A 30 -12.32 27.35 15.68
C GLN A 30 -13.39 27.13 14.60
N VAL A 31 -13.96 25.93 14.54
CA VAL A 31 -14.87 25.50 13.45
C VAL A 31 -16.30 25.26 13.90
N THR A 32 -16.56 25.10 15.19
CA THR A 32 -17.93 24.95 15.72
C THR A 32 -18.75 26.21 15.45
N GLY A 33 -19.99 26.01 15.02
CA GLY A 33 -20.94 27.06 14.62
C GLY A 33 -20.65 27.66 13.24
N LYS A 34 -19.63 27.18 12.51
CA LYS A 34 -19.31 27.66 11.16
C LYS A 34 -19.77 26.64 10.11
N PRO A 35 -20.16 27.11 8.91
CA PRO A 35 -20.47 26.22 7.80
C PRO A 35 -19.23 25.42 7.40
N GLY A 36 -19.46 24.15 7.03
CA GLY A 36 -18.45 23.35 6.36
C GLY A 36 -18.07 23.92 4.99
N LEU A 37 -16.95 23.45 4.43
CA LEU A 37 -16.54 23.82 3.09
C LEU A 37 -17.67 23.47 2.09
N PRO A 38 -18.15 24.41 1.24
CA PRO A 38 -19.25 24.14 0.32
C PRO A 38 -18.98 22.94 -0.60
N GLU A 39 -17.74 22.80 -1.08
CA GLU A 39 -17.27 21.67 -1.89
C GLU A 39 -17.31 20.32 -1.17
N TYR A 40 -17.20 20.33 0.16
CA TYR A 40 -17.29 19.13 0.99
C TYR A 40 -18.76 18.77 1.20
N LEU A 41 -19.59 19.75 1.58
CA LEU A 41 -21.02 19.55 1.83
C LEU A 41 -21.76 19.13 0.56
N ALA A 42 -21.37 19.64 -0.60
CA ALA A 42 -21.93 19.25 -1.90
C ALA A 42 -21.73 17.76 -2.23
N LYS A 43 -20.80 17.07 -1.57
CA LYS A 43 -20.54 15.63 -1.75
C LYS A 43 -21.26 14.76 -0.72
N VAL A 44 -21.84 15.35 0.32
CA VAL A 44 -22.65 14.68 1.35
C VAL A 44 -24.08 14.52 0.81
N VAL A 45 -24.23 13.70 -0.24
CA VAL A 45 -25.51 13.53 -0.96
C VAL A 45 -26.14 12.18 -0.63
N GLY A 46 -27.24 12.21 0.13
CA GLY A 46 -27.98 11.02 0.52
C GLY A 46 -27.72 10.58 1.96
N ARG A 47 -27.94 9.30 2.26
CA ARG A 47 -27.91 8.78 3.63
C ARG A 47 -26.52 8.43 4.13
N SER A 48 -25.63 8.00 3.25
CA SER A 48 -24.28 7.60 3.60
C SER A 48 -23.43 7.46 2.35
N GLY A 49 -22.13 7.64 2.50
CA GLY A 49 -21.20 7.38 1.40
C GLY A 49 -19.77 7.70 1.77
N THR A 50 -18.90 7.51 0.80
CA THR A 50 -17.49 7.85 0.91
C THR A 50 -17.06 8.68 -0.29
N PHE A 51 -16.29 9.73 -0.07
CA PHE A 51 -15.76 10.57 -1.13
C PHE A 51 -14.37 11.09 -0.79
N ARG A 52 -13.61 11.49 -1.82
CA ARG A 52 -12.35 12.19 -1.63
C ARG A 52 -12.60 13.69 -1.57
N SER A 53 -11.99 14.34 -0.58
CA SER A 53 -12.06 15.79 -0.42
C SER A 53 -10.73 16.35 0.05
N ARG A 54 -10.65 17.68 0.13
CA ARG A 54 -9.51 18.40 0.69
C ARG A 54 -9.95 19.01 2.02
N ASN A 55 -9.11 18.96 3.06
CA ASN A 55 -9.39 19.71 4.30
C ASN A 55 -9.01 21.18 4.16
N PHE A 56 -9.35 21.96 5.18
CA PHE A 56 -8.91 23.34 5.38
C PHE A 56 -7.38 23.55 5.34
N GLU A 57 -6.59 22.48 5.49
CA GLU A 57 -5.12 22.50 5.48
C GLU A 57 -4.53 22.11 4.11
N GLY A 58 -5.37 21.90 3.09
CA GLY A 58 -4.93 21.53 1.74
C GLY A 58 -4.63 20.04 1.53
N THR A 59 -4.79 19.21 2.56
CA THR A 59 -4.50 17.76 2.53
C THR A 59 -5.67 16.99 1.93
N THR A 60 -5.36 16.07 1.00
CA THR A 60 -6.34 15.15 0.42
C THR A 60 -6.73 14.08 1.45
N LEU A 61 -8.02 13.96 1.71
CA LEU A 61 -8.60 13.02 2.67
C LEU A 61 -9.67 12.15 2.02
N LEU A 62 -9.85 10.98 2.62
CA LEU A 62 -10.98 10.11 2.36
C LEU A 62 -11.99 10.36 3.45
N ALA A 63 -13.13 10.93 3.07
CA ALA A 63 -14.25 11.22 3.94
C ALA A 63 -15.30 10.12 3.83
N GLY A 64 -15.64 9.50 4.95
CA GLY A 64 -16.90 8.76 5.11
C GLY A 64 -17.93 9.63 5.80
N TYR A 65 -19.19 9.52 5.40
CA TYR A 65 -20.28 10.23 6.06
C TYR A 65 -21.53 9.36 6.23
N TYR A 66 -22.34 9.75 7.21
CA TYR A 66 -23.68 9.23 7.47
C TYR A 66 -24.61 10.37 7.83
N ARG A 67 -25.82 10.41 7.27
CA ARG A 67 -26.86 11.39 7.57
C ARG A 67 -28.02 10.71 8.30
N SER A 68 -28.35 11.23 9.47
CA SER A 68 -29.43 10.70 10.31
C SER A 68 -30.79 11.00 9.70
N PRO A 69 -31.69 10.00 9.55
CA PRO A 69 -33.03 10.22 9.01
C PRO A 69 -33.96 10.95 9.99
N TYR A 70 -33.58 11.06 11.27
CA TYR A 70 -34.44 11.67 12.31
C TYR A 70 -34.14 13.16 12.52
N SER A 71 -32.87 13.56 12.42
CA SER A 71 -32.42 14.92 12.70
C SER A 71 -31.88 15.65 11.47
N ASP A 72 -31.68 14.93 10.37
CA ASP A 72 -30.94 15.39 9.17
C ASP A 72 -29.48 15.81 9.44
N TRP A 73 -28.97 15.55 10.65
CA TRP A 73 -27.59 15.78 11.01
C TRP A 73 -26.67 14.80 10.31
N PHE A 74 -25.49 15.28 9.95
CA PHE A 74 -24.48 14.46 9.30
C PHE A 74 -23.28 14.23 10.22
N TYR A 75 -22.79 13.00 10.19
CA TYR A 75 -21.62 12.51 10.91
C TYR A 75 -20.57 12.21 9.86
N THR A 76 -19.34 12.64 10.09
CA THR A 76 -18.24 12.45 9.16
C THR A 76 -17.03 11.87 9.87
N ALA A 77 -16.32 10.99 9.18
CA ALA A 77 -15.04 10.44 9.59
C ALA A 77 -14.06 10.63 8.43
N ASN A 78 -12.99 11.37 8.69
CA ASN A 78 -12.01 11.74 7.68
C ASN A 78 -10.67 11.13 8.03
N VAL A 79 -10.04 10.48 7.06
CA VAL A 79 -8.68 9.95 7.18
C VAL A 79 -7.79 10.56 6.10
N PRO A 80 -6.58 11.06 6.43
CA PRO A 80 -5.62 11.53 5.43
C PRO A 80 -5.25 10.38 4.47
N LEU A 81 -5.23 10.64 3.15
CA LEU A 81 -4.82 9.60 2.20
C LEU A 81 -3.38 9.15 2.40
N SER A 82 -2.50 10.04 2.91
CA SER A 82 -1.12 9.72 3.27
C SER A 82 -1.04 8.57 4.27
N ASP A 83 -1.93 8.58 5.27
CA ASP A 83 -1.92 7.61 6.37
C ASP A 83 -2.52 6.27 5.92
N VAL A 84 -3.47 6.30 4.98
CA VAL A 84 -4.04 5.11 4.34
C VAL A 84 -3.05 4.45 3.39
N GLN A 85 -2.23 5.24 2.68
CA GLN A 85 -1.30 4.73 1.66
C GLN A 85 0.06 4.33 2.22
N ALA A 86 0.48 4.85 3.37
CA ALA A 86 1.78 4.52 3.97
C ALA A 86 1.98 3.00 4.19
N PRO A 87 1.00 2.22 4.69
CA PRO A 87 1.15 0.77 4.85
C PRO A 87 1.24 0.02 3.51
N LEU A 88 0.60 0.55 2.45
CA LEU A 88 0.52 -0.12 1.16
C LEU A 88 1.88 -0.22 0.48
N TRP A 89 2.68 0.86 0.51
CA TRP A 89 3.99 0.89 -0.10
C TRP A 89 4.99 -0.05 0.58
N TRP A 90 4.88 -0.21 1.90
CA TRP A 90 5.70 -1.17 2.64
C TRP A 90 5.40 -2.60 2.22
N SER A 91 4.12 -2.97 2.15
CA SER A 91 3.70 -4.29 1.67
C SER A 91 4.13 -4.55 0.23
N LEU A 92 3.95 -3.57 -0.66
CA LEU A 92 4.40 -3.69 -2.06
C LEU A 92 5.92 -3.82 -2.17
N ALA A 93 6.67 -3.06 -1.37
CA ALA A 93 8.13 -3.17 -1.32
C ALA A 93 8.58 -4.55 -0.82
N GLN A 94 7.92 -5.11 0.19
CA GLN A 94 8.22 -6.47 0.69
C GLN A 94 7.91 -7.55 -0.35
N ILE A 95 6.76 -7.45 -1.04
CA ILE A 95 6.41 -8.38 -2.12
C ILE A 95 7.42 -8.27 -3.27
N GLY A 96 7.74 -7.04 -3.69
CA GLY A 96 8.73 -6.78 -4.73
C GLY A 96 10.12 -7.29 -4.35
N ALA A 97 10.57 -7.05 -3.12
CA ALA A 97 11.84 -7.55 -2.61
C ALA A 97 11.89 -9.08 -2.59
N THR A 98 10.82 -9.73 -2.13
CA THR A 98 10.72 -11.20 -2.10
C THR A 98 10.72 -11.80 -3.51
N GLY A 99 10.01 -11.17 -4.44
CA GLY A 99 10.01 -11.57 -5.84
C GLY A 99 11.40 -11.43 -6.48
N LEU A 100 12.07 -10.30 -6.21
CA LEU A 100 13.41 -10.02 -6.73
C LEU A 100 14.44 -11.01 -6.17
N THR A 101 14.40 -11.32 -4.87
CA THR A 101 15.32 -12.29 -4.26
C THR A 101 15.10 -13.69 -4.82
N ALA A 102 13.85 -14.13 -4.96
CA ALA A 102 13.52 -15.42 -5.56
C ALA A 102 14.02 -15.51 -7.01
N LEU A 103 13.87 -14.43 -7.79
CA LEU A 103 14.36 -14.35 -9.16
C LEU A 103 15.90 -14.44 -9.23
N LEU A 104 16.60 -13.70 -8.37
CA LEU A 104 18.06 -13.73 -8.29
C LEU A 104 18.59 -15.11 -7.88
N ILE A 105 17.93 -15.77 -6.92
CA ILE A 105 18.27 -17.14 -6.51
C ILE A 105 18.08 -18.11 -7.68
N SER A 106 16.95 -18.03 -8.37
CA SER A 106 16.65 -18.87 -9.53
C SER A 106 17.67 -18.67 -10.66
N LEU A 107 18.02 -17.42 -10.99
CA LEU A 107 19.03 -17.10 -11.99
C LEU A 107 20.40 -17.65 -11.59
N THR A 108 20.79 -17.48 -10.34
CA THR A 108 22.09 -17.91 -9.82
C THR A 108 22.20 -19.43 -9.86
N LEU A 109 21.18 -20.14 -9.40
CA LEU A 109 21.13 -21.60 -9.47
C LEU A 109 21.15 -22.10 -10.91
N GLY A 110 20.34 -21.51 -11.80
CA GLY A 110 20.32 -21.84 -13.21
C GLY A 110 21.69 -21.64 -13.87
N TYR A 111 22.36 -20.53 -13.56
CA TYR A 111 23.71 -20.24 -14.06
C TYR A 111 24.77 -21.23 -13.54
N VAL A 112 24.76 -21.51 -12.23
CA VAL A 112 25.72 -22.45 -11.62
C VAL A 112 25.54 -23.85 -12.19
N VAL A 113 24.30 -24.33 -12.23
CA VAL A 113 23.97 -25.67 -12.74
C VAL A 113 24.30 -25.77 -14.23
N GLY A 114 23.87 -24.78 -15.03
CA GLY A 114 24.19 -24.72 -16.46
C GLY A 114 25.69 -24.73 -16.73
N LYS A 115 26.46 -23.95 -15.98
CA LYS A 115 27.93 -23.91 -16.11
C LYS A 115 28.56 -25.25 -15.74
N THR A 116 28.08 -25.94 -14.72
CA THR A 116 28.56 -27.28 -14.34
C THR A 116 28.31 -28.30 -15.44
N PHE A 117 27.11 -28.31 -16.04
CA PHE A 117 26.78 -29.22 -17.14
C PHE A 117 27.65 -28.93 -18.37
N THR A 118 27.77 -27.66 -18.78
CA THR A 118 28.62 -27.30 -19.92
C THR A 118 30.08 -27.71 -19.69
N LYS A 119 30.62 -27.51 -18.49
CA LYS A 119 31.98 -27.93 -18.15
C LYS A 119 32.16 -29.44 -18.26
N ALA A 120 31.21 -30.22 -17.74
CA ALA A 120 31.25 -31.68 -17.80
C ALA A 120 31.21 -32.18 -19.25
N THR A 121 30.33 -31.63 -20.08
CA THR A 121 30.23 -32.03 -21.49
C THR A 121 31.47 -31.67 -22.29
N VAL A 122 32.06 -30.48 -22.07
CA VAL A 122 33.31 -30.07 -22.73
C VAL A 122 34.48 -30.96 -22.29
N ASP A 123 34.58 -31.29 -21.00
CA ASP A 123 35.64 -32.16 -20.47
C ASP A 123 35.51 -33.59 -21.01
N LEU A 124 34.29 -34.13 -21.08
CA LEU A 124 34.02 -35.43 -21.71
C LEU A 124 34.37 -35.42 -23.20
N ALA A 125 33.98 -34.38 -23.94
CA ALA A 125 34.28 -34.26 -25.37
C ALA A 125 35.79 -34.17 -25.64
N ALA A 126 36.52 -33.39 -24.83
CA ALA A 126 37.97 -33.26 -24.94
C ALA A 126 38.69 -34.59 -24.65
N ARG A 127 38.21 -35.36 -23.66
CA ARG A 127 38.79 -36.68 -23.33
C ARG A 127 38.46 -37.74 -24.38
N ALA A 128 37.26 -37.72 -24.96
CA ALA A 128 36.89 -38.61 -26.06
C ALA A 128 37.72 -38.35 -27.31
N ASP A 129 37.99 -37.08 -27.64
CA ASP A 129 38.89 -36.70 -28.73
C ASP A 129 40.35 -37.12 -28.46
N ALA A 130 40.83 -36.98 -27.23
CA ALA A 130 42.16 -37.43 -26.82
C ALA A 130 42.33 -38.96 -26.89
N LEU A 131 41.31 -39.71 -26.48
CA LEU A 131 41.28 -41.17 -26.58
C LEU A 131 41.22 -41.63 -28.05
N GLY A 132 40.44 -40.94 -28.89
CA GLY A 132 40.37 -41.19 -30.34
C GLY A 132 41.67 -40.91 -31.09
N LYS A 133 42.51 -40.01 -30.57
CA LYS A 133 43.83 -39.68 -31.10
C LYS A 133 44.98 -40.50 -30.50
N GLY A 134 44.69 -41.46 -29.62
CA GLY A 134 45.70 -42.33 -29.00
C GLY A 134 46.62 -41.64 -27.98
N SER A 135 46.20 -40.50 -27.43
CA SER A 135 46.95 -39.74 -26.43
C SER A 135 46.61 -40.21 -25.00
N GLU A 136 47.55 -40.08 -24.06
CA GLU A 136 47.40 -40.56 -22.68
C GLU A 136 46.25 -39.82 -21.94
N VAL A 137 45.27 -40.57 -21.43
CA VAL A 137 44.08 -40.03 -20.76
C VAL A 137 44.29 -40.06 -19.24
N LYS A 138 44.35 -38.88 -18.61
CA LYS A 138 44.50 -38.77 -17.16
C LYS A 138 43.18 -39.14 -16.45
N PRO A 139 43.18 -40.09 -15.50
CA PRO A 139 41.95 -40.53 -14.83
C PRO A 139 41.31 -39.40 -14.01
N MET A 140 39.99 -39.45 -13.87
CA MET A 140 39.25 -38.49 -13.06
C MET A 140 39.55 -38.69 -11.57
N SER A 141 39.86 -37.60 -10.88
CA SER A 141 39.82 -37.50 -9.41
C SER A 141 38.64 -36.61 -9.01
#